data_AF-A0A661ZJC6-F1
#
_entry.id   AF-A0A661ZJC6-F1
#
_cell.length_a   1.000
_cell.length_b   1.000
_cell.length_c   1.000
_cell.angle_alpha   90.00
_cell.angle_beta   90.00
_cell.angle_gamma   90.00
#
_symmetry.space_group_name_H-M   'P 1'
#
loop_
_entity.id
_entity.type
_entity.pdbx_description
1 polymer ?
#
loop_
_entity_poly.entity_id
_entity_poly.type
_entity_poly.pdbx_seq_one_letter_code
_entity_poly.pdbx_strand_id
1 'polypeptide(L)'
;MKAIIIITIIFLSALTGLQAQEKKNAISGRIGLSSGITYQHMVDEFRGYKGMMSFRDGGIQITALIENYRPLYLKFTDKMYYYTGMGAHIGFTRWPPKRGLYPNPFRTYNGSGHFAPVIGLDAIVGIEYRLDRIPLTFSLDAKPFFELFGQTIFRLALFDIGLAVKIHF
;
A
#
# COMPACT_ATOMS: atom_id res chain seq x y z
N MET A 1 -25.70 11.40 2.43
CA MET A 1 -26.27 11.26 1.06
C MET A 1 -25.55 12.13 0.03
N LYS A 2 -25.40 13.45 0.22
CA LYS A 2 -24.71 14.34 -0.73
C LYS A 2 -23.24 13.92 -1.02
N ALA A 3 -22.49 13.51 0.00
CA ALA A 3 -21.11 13.04 -0.16
C ALA A 3 -21.02 11.74 -0.98
N ILE A 4 -21.97 10.82 -0.82
CA ILE A 4 -22.04 9.56 -1.59
C ILE A 4 -22.31 9.88 -3.07
N ILE A 5 -23.24 10.80 -3.34
CA ILE A 5 -23.55 11.23 -4.72
C ILE A 5 -22.32 11.87 -5.38
N ILE A 6 -21.58 12.72 -4.65
CA ILE A 6 -20.36 13.35 -5.17
C ILE A 6 -19.28 12.29 -5.46
N ILE A 7 -19.07 11.33 -4.56
CA ILE A 7 -18.12 10.23 -4.76
C ILE A 7 -18.51 9.38 -5.97
N THR A 8 -19.80 9.06 -6.12
CA THR A 8 -20.31 8.30 -7.27
C THR A 8 -20.17 9.06 -8.58
N ILE A 9 -20.36 10.39 -8.58
CA ILE A 9 -20.17 11.24 -9.77
C ILE A 9 -18.69 11.32 -10.16
N ILE A 10 -17.79 11.47 -9.19
CA ILE A 10 -16.33 11.44 -9.41
C ILE A 10 -15.89 10.07 -9.95
N PHE A 11 -16.47 9.00 -9.40
CA PHE A 11 -16.22 7.65 -9.87
C PHE A 11 -16.73 7.43 -11.30
N LEU A 12 -17.92 7.94 -11.65
CA LEU A 12 -18.47 7.84 -13.00
C LEU A 12 -17.70 8.68 -14.03
N SER A 13 -17.25 9.88 -13.67
CA SER A 13 -16.49 10.74 -14.59
C SER A 13 -15.10 10.19 -14.88
N ALA A 14 -14.48 9.47 -13.95
CA ALA A 14 -13.24 8.73 -14.18
C ALA A 14 -13.40 7.56 -15.17
N LEU A 15 -14.62 7.05 -15.37
CA LEU A 15 -14.91 5.96 -16.31
C LEU A 15 -15.09 6.44 -17.75
N THR A 16 -15.44 7.72 -17.97
CA THR A 16 -15.75 8.27 -19.30
C THR A 16 -14.56 8.83 -20.08
N GLY A 17 -13.34 8.74 -19.54
CA GLY A 17 -12.09 9.04 -20.25
C GLY A 17 -11.73 7.94 -21.25
N LEU A 18 -12.58 7.75 -22.26
CA LEU A 18 -12.29 6.94 -23.45
C LEU A 18 -11.55 7.83 -24.45
N GLN A 19 -10.27 7.52 -24.71
CA GLN A 19 -9.61 7.45 -26.02
C GLN A 19 -8.09 7.32 -25.83
N ALA A 20 -7.56 6.11 -26.14
CA ALA A 20 -6.21 5.77 -26.61
C ALA A 20 -4.93 6.30 -25.92
N GLN A 21 -5.00 7.14 -24.89
CA GLN A 21 -3.82 7.52 -24.12
C GLN A 21 -3.41 6.38 -23.21
N GLU A 22 -2.12 6.06 -23.20
CA GLU A 22 -1.53 5.17 -22.20
C GLU A 22 -1.90 5.70 -20.81
N LYS A 23 -2.66 4.89 -20.06
CA LYS A 23 -3.03 5.22 -18.69
C LYS A 23 -1.81 5.09 -17.82
N LYS A 24 -1.13 6.21 -17.61
CA LYS A 24 0.09 6.25 -16.82
C LYS A 24 -0.18 6.36 -15.33
N ASN A 25 -1.38 6.76 -14.91
CA ASN A 25 -1.68 6.94 -13.49
C ASN A 25 -2.61 5.86 -12.97
N ALA A 26 -2.42 5.47 -11.72
CA ALA A 26 -3.35 4.59 -11.03
C ALA A 26 -3.51 4.97 -9.55
N ILE A 27 -4.71 4.80 -9.02
CA ILE A 27 -5.00 4.83 -7.58
C ILE A 27 -5.42 3.45 -7.14
N SER A 28 -4.96 2.99 -5.97
CA SER A 28 -5.34 1.69 -5.44
C SER A 28 -5.65 1.71 -3.96
N GLY A 29 -6.56 0.82 -3.55
CA GLY A 29 -6.73 0.44 -2.15
C GLY A 29 -6.04 -0.89 -1.91
N ARG A 30 -5.13 -0.95 -0.93
CA ARG A 30 -4.44 -2.15 -0.46
C ARG A 30 -5.05 -2.59 0.87
N ILE A 31 -5.39 -3.86 0.97
CA ILE A 31 -5.87 -4.53 2.20
C ILE A 31 -4.93 -5.69 2.52
N GLY A 32 -4.63 -5.90 3.79
CA GLY A 32 -3.64 -6.90 4.20
C GLY A 32 -3.14 -6.64 5.61
N LEU A 33 -1.91 -7.06 5.88
CA LEU A 33 -1.25 -6.80 7.17
C LEU A 33 -1.00 -5.31 7.42
N SER A 34 -0.73 -4.56 6.36
CA SER A 34 -0.97 -3.12 6.33
C SER A 34 -2.02 -2.79 5.27
N SER A 35 -2.99 -1.97 5.66
CA SER A 35 -3.96 -1.40 4.73
C SER A 35 -3.47 -0.03 4.28
N GLY A 36 -3.88 0.42 3.11
CA GLY A 36 -3.42 1.72 2.62
C GLY A 36 -4.02 2.13 1.29
N ILE A 37 -3.76 3.37 0.92
CA ILE A 37 -4.10 3.93 -0.39
C ILE A 37 -2.78 4.21 -1.11
N THR A 38 -2.72 3.88 -2.39
CA THR A 38 -1.54 4.14 -3.21
C THR A 38 -1.89 5.01 -4.40
N TYR A 39 -0.93 5.83 -4.82
CA TYR A 39 -0.92 6.49 -6.11
C TYR A 39 0.31 6.01 -6.88
N GLN A 40 0.12 5.66 -8.15
CA GLN A 40 1.17 5.14 -9.02
C GLN A 40 1.23 5.95 -10.30
N HIS A 41 2.44 6.23 -10.77
CA HIS A 41 2.73 6.87 -12.05
C HIS A 41 3.74 6.02 -12.85
N MET A 42 3.32 5.51 -14.01
CA MET A 42 4.13 4.75 -14.94
C MET A 42 4.92 5.71 -15.83
N VAL A 43 6.24 5.58 -15.81
CA VAL A 43 7.15 6.31 -16.71
C VAL A 43 7.05 5.70 -18.11
N ASP A 44 7.12 4.38 -18.15
CA ASP A 44 6.99 3.52 -19.32
C ASP A 44 6.23 2.24 -18.92
N GLU A 45 6.05 1.31 -19.85
CA GLU A 45 5.31 0.05 -19.63
C GLU A 45 5.93 -0.86 -18.55
N PHE A 46 7.21 -0.67 -18.24
CA PHE A 46 8.01 -1.51 -17.35
C PHE A 46 8.49 -0.81 -16.09
N ARG A 47 8.28 0.50 -15.93
CA ARG A 47 8.79 1.27 -14.80
C ARG A 47 7.75 2.24 -14.29
N GLY A 48 7.57 2.25 -12.97
CA GLY A 48 6.67 3.18 -12.31
C GLY A 48 7.15 3.62 -10.94
N TYR A 49 6.68 4.78 -10.54
CA TYR A 49 6.81 5.30 -9.19
C TYR A 49 5.50 5.07 -8.43
N LYS A 50 5.59 4.67 -7.17
CA LYS A 50 4.41 4.47 -6.31
C LYS A 50 4.59 5.20 -4.99
N GLY A 51 3.69 6.12 -4.70
CA GLY A 51 3.47 6.67 -3.37
C GLY A 51 2.39 5.88 -2.65
N MET A 52 2.57 5.63 -1.36
CA MET A 52 1.64 4.86 -0.55
C MET A 52 1.48 5.50 0.82
N MET A 53 0.23 5.64 1.25
CA MET A 53 -0.13 5.97 2.62
C MET A 53 -0.72 4.72 3.26
N SER A 54 -0.01 4.13 4.22
CA SER A 54 -0.41 2.91 4.90
C SER A 54 -0.76 3.15 6.36
N PHE A 55 -1.78 2.45 6.83
CA PHE A 55 -2.24 2.40 8.20
C PHE A 55 -1.79 1.09 8.82
N ARG A 56 -0.89 1.16 9.80
CA ARG A 56 -0.31 0.00 10.47
C ARG A 56 -0.01 0.31 11.92
N ASP A 57 -0.25 -0.66 12.80
CA ASP A 57 0.03 -0.56 14.24
C ASP A 57 -0.55 0.75 14.83
N GLY A 58 -1.78 1.09 14.45
CA GLY A 58 -2.49 2.30 14.91
C GLY A 58 -1.87 3.63 14.48
N GLY A 59 -0.92 3.63 13.55
CA GLY A 59 -0.29 4.84 13.01
C GLY A 59 -0.36 4.93 11.49
N ILE A 60 0.33 5.94 10.95
CA ILE A 60 0.33 6.31 9.52
C ILE A 60 1.77 6.34 9.05
N GLN A 61 2.04 5.66 7.94
CA GLN A 61 3.33 5.68 7.26
C GLN A 61 3.13 6.11 5.80
N ILE A 62 4.06 6.92 5.31
CA ILE A 62 4.15 7.32 3.92
C ILE A 62 5.35 6.60 3.33
N THR A 63 5.15 5.86 2.24
CA THR A 63 6.17 5.12 1.51
C THR A 63 6.28 5.65 0.09
N ALA A 64 7.50 5.78 -0.42
CA ALA A 64 7.78 6.01 -1.82
C ALA A 64 8.57 4.82 -2.38
N LEU A 65 8.15 4.28 -3.52
CA LEU A 65 8.69 3.09 -4.17
C LEU A 65 9.00 3.37 -5.64
N ILE A 66 10.07 2.76 -6.13
CA ILE A 66 10.38 2.62 -7.56
C ILE A 66 10.16 1.15 -7.91
N GLU A 67 9.36 0.89 -8.93
CA GLU A 67 8.91 -0.45 -9.29
C GLU A 67 9.21 -0.77 -10.74
N ASN A 68 9.68 -1.99 -10.99
CA ASN A 68 9.89 -2.56 -12.31
C ASN A 68 8.88 -3.67 -12.57
N TYR A 69 8.23 -3.62 -13.73
CA TYR A 69 7.18 -4.53 -14.18
C TYR A 69 7.68 -5.39 -15.34
N ARG A 70 7.22 -6.64 -15.38
CA ARG A 70 7.55 -7.61 -16.42
C ARG A 70 6.37 -8.54 -16.70
N PRO A 71 6.09 -8.88 -17.96
CA PRO A 71 5.03 -9.81 -18.29
C PRO A 71 5.36 -11.23 -17.79
N LEU A 72 4.37 -11.91 -17.25
CA LEU A 72 4.38 -13.33 -16.93
C LEU A 72 3.71 -14.06 -18.10
N TYR A 73 4.52 -14.66 -18.96
CA TYR A 73 4.00 -15.48 -20.07
C TYR A 73 3.50 -16.82 -19.55
N LEU A 74 2.21 -16.86 -19.20
CA LEU A 74 1.54 -18.07 -18.75
C LEU A 74 0.73 -18.63 -19.91
N LYS A 75 0.72 -19.96 -20.08
CA LYS A 75 0.01 -20.63 -21.19
C LYS A 75 -1.50 -20.30 -21.26
N PHE A 76 -2.08 -19.85 -20.15
CA PHE A 76 -3.51 -19.55 -20.01
C PHE A 76 -3.83 -18.04 -19.99
N THR A 77 -2.84 -17.15 -19.87
CA THR A 77 -3.08 -15.70 -19.87
C THR A 77 -1.81 -14.90 -20.16
N ASP A 78 -1.98 -13.85 -20.96
CA ASP A 78 -0.99 -12.82 -21.29
C ASP A 78 -1.14 -11.55 -20.44
N LYS A 79 -2.10 -11.54 -19.50
CA LYS A 79 -2.50 -10.36 -18.72
C LYS A 79 -1.91 -10.32 -17.32
N MET A 80 -1.03 -11.26 -17.02
CA MET A 80 -0.32 -11.33 -15.76
C MET A 80 1.03 -10.66 -15.87
N TYR A 81 1.36 -9.87 -14.85
CA TYR A 81 2.65 -9.21 -14.73
C TYR A 81 3.20 -9.50 -13.34
N TYR A 82 4.51 -9.63 -13.23
CA TYR A 82 5.18 -9.55 -11.93
C TYR A 82 5.87 -8.20 -11.82
N TYR A 83 5.98 -7.72 -10.60
CA TYR A 83 6.71 -6.51 -10.31
C TYR A 83 7.59 -6.67 -9.08
N THR A 84 8.69 -5.94 -9.10
CA THR A 84 9.63 -5.83 -8.00
C THR A 84 10.01 -4.38 -7.81
N GLY A 85 10.24 -3.96 -6.57
CA GLY A 85 10.59 -2.59 -6.30
C GLY A 85 11.29 -2.42 -4.96
N MET A 86 11.82 -1.21 -4.77
CA MET A 86 12.45 -0.79 -3.54
C MET A 86 12.12 0.66 -3.25
N GLY A 87 12.25 1.05 -1.99
CA GLY A 87 11.95 2.39 -1.56
C GLY A 87 12.17 2.62 -0.09
N ALA A 88 11.53 3.65 0.43
CA ALA A 88 11.64 4.05 1.82
C ALA A 88 10.31 4.55 2.36
N HIS A 89 10.14 4.43 3.67
CA HIS A 89 9.01 4.98 4.38
C HIS A 89 9.44 5.85 5.55
N ILE A 90 8.59 6.81 5.87
CA ILE A 90 8.65 7.56 7.12
C ILE A 90 7.25 7.60 7.71
N GLY A 91 7.13 7.71 9.01
CA GLY A 91 5.84 7.95 9.62
C GLY A 91 5.86 7.80 11.11
N PHE A 92 4.70 7.42 11.64
CA PHE A 92 4.50 7.23 13.05
C PHE A 92 3.69 5.98 13.27
N THR A 93 3.95 5.33 14.41
CA THR A 93 3.23 4.16 14.87
C THR A 93 2.81 4.40 16.32
N ARG A 94 1.72 3.76 16.74
CA ARG A 94 1.13 3.94 18.06
C ARG A 94 1.15 2.62 18.80
N TRP A 95 1.79 2.62 19.95
CA TRP A 95 1.81 1.43 20.79
C TRP A 95 1.00 1.59 22.06
N PRO A 96 0.23 0.57 22.46
CA PRO A 96 -0.32 0.52 23.79
C PRO A 96 0.84 0.47 24.80
N PRO A 97 0.69 1.05 25.99
CA PRO A 97 1.71 0.95 27.04
C PRO A 97 2.05 -0.51 27.33
N LYS A 98 3.32 -0.81 27.64
CA LYS A 98 3.74 -2.15 28.07
C LYS A 98 2.83 -2.60 29.22
N ARG A 99 2.08 -3.69 29.04
CA ARG A 99 1.42 -4.39 30.16
C ARG A 99 2.55 -4.85 31.07
N GLY A 100 2.62 -4.33 32.29
CA GLY A 100 3.51 -4.89 33.31
C GLY A 100 3.18 -6.36 33.50
N LEU A 101 4.19 -7.18 33.81
CA LEU A 101 4.07 -8.63 34.05
C LEU A 101 3.17 -8.97 35.27
N TYR A 102 2.71 -7.97 36.01
CA TYR A 102 1.72 -8.10 37.08
C TYR A 102 0.43 -7.39 36.65
N PRO A 103 -0.67 -8.14 36.37
CA PRO A 103 -1.98 -7.54 36.20
C PRO A 103 -2.41 -6.99 37.56
N ASN A 104 -2.27 -5.67 37.76
CA ASN A 104 -2.83 -5.02 38.93
C ASN A 104 -4.28 -4.60 38.60
N PRO A 105 -5.30 -5.26 39.17
CA PRO A 105 -6.71 -5.03 38.83
C PRO A 105 -7.23 -3.63 39.22
N PHE A 106 -6.45 -2.86 39.99
CA PHE A 106 -6.80 -1.51 40.43
C PHE A 106 -6.14 -0.39 39.62
N ARG A 107 -5.34 -0.72 38.60
CA ARG A 107 -4.63 0.29 37.79
C ARG A 107 -5.39 0.53 36.49
N THR A 108 -6.26 1.55 36.48
CA THR A 108 -6.84 2.08 35.23
C THR A 108 -5.70 2.63 34.38
N TYR A 109 -5.29 1.86 33.36
CA TYR A 109 -4.22 2.26 32.47
C TYR A 109 -4.74 3.33 31.50
N ASN A 110 -4.89 4.58 31.98
CA ASN A 110 -5.08 5.77 31.15
C ASN A 110 -3.76 6.16 30.48
N GLY A 111 -3.13 5.22 29.79
CA GLY A 111 -1.91 5.47 29.03
C GLY A 111 -2.27 5.77 27.58
N SER A 112 -2.30 7.05 27.24
CA SER A 112 -2.28 7.52 25.85
C SER A 112 -1.08 6.87 25.16
N GLY A 113 -1.32 5.90 24.26
CA GLY A 113 -0.24 5.20 23.56
C GLY A 113 0.79 6.18 22.98
N HIS A 114 2.08 5.88 23.16
CA HIS A 114 3.14 6.77 22.73
C HIS A 114 3.21 6.80 21.19
N PHE A 115 3.25 8.01 20.64
CA PHE A 115 3.59 8.24 19.24
C PHE A 115 5.10 8.11 19.09
N ALA A 116 5.54 7.25 18.18
CA ALA A 116 6.96 7.13 17.87
C ALA A 116 7.20 7.32 16.37
N PRO A 117 8.13 8.20 15.99
CA PRO A 117 8.56 8.31 14.61
C PRO A 117 9.29 7.04 14.19
N VAL A 118 9.09 6.68 12.93
CA VAL A 118 9.74 5.54 12.29
C VAL A 118 10.23 5.95 10.91
N ILE A 119 11.35 5.38 10.51
CA ILE A 119 11.92 5.50 9.16
C ILE A 119 12.49 4.15 8.76
N GLY A 120 12.36 3.78 7.50
CA GLY A 120 12.83 2.49 7.05
C GLY A 120 13.00 2.41 5.55
N LEU A 121 13.57 1.30 5.10
CA LEU A 121 13.56 0.93 3.69
C LEU A 121 12.63 -0.26 3.46
N ASP A 122 12.09 -0.27 2.26
CA ASP A 122 11.07 -1.20 1.82
C ASP A 122 11.54 -1.88 0.54
N ALA A 123 11.24 -3.16 0.42
CA ALA A 123 11.18 -3.83 -0.85
C ALA A 123 9.75 -4.30 -1.09
N ILE A 124 9.39 -4.47 -2.35
CA ILE A 124 8.08 -4.99 -2.73
C ILE A 124 8.25 -5.99 -3.86
N VAL A 125 7.54 -7.10 -3.76
CA VAL A 125 7.40 -8.09 -4.82
C VAL A 125 5.93 -8.43 -4.94
N GLY A 126 5.43 -8.50 -6.16
CA GLY A 126 4.03 -8.83 -6.37
C GLY A 126 3.74 -9.33 -7.76
N ILE A 127 2.53 -9.82 -7.90
CA ILE A 127 1.91 -10.18 -9.17
C ILE A 127 0.66 -9.33 -9.34
N GLU A 128 0.37 -8.99 -10.59
CA GLU A 128 -0.85 -8.28 -10.93
C GLU A 128 -1.51 -8.86 -12.17
N TYR A 129 -2.83 -8.81 -12.18
CA TYR A 129 -3.68 -9.21 -13.29
C TYR A 129 -4.40 -7.97 -13.82
N ARG A 130 -4.04 -7.57 -15.05
CA ARG A 130 -4.57 -6.37 -15.71
C ARG A 130 -5.78 -6.73 -16.56
N LEU A 131 -6.85 -5.95 -16.48
CA LEU A 131 -8.02 -6.14 -17.33
C LEU A 131 -7.94 -5.21 -18.55
N ASP A 132 -8.02 -5.75 -19.77
CA ASP A 132 -7.86 -4.92 -20.97
C ASP A 132 -9.08 -4.04 -21.26
N ARG A 133 -10.27 -4.53 -20.93
CA ARG A 133 -11.55 -3.86 -21.29
C ARG A 133 -11.98 -2.81 -20.29
N ILE A 134 -11.54 -2.94 -19.04
CA ILE A 134 -11.87 -2.02 -17.96
C ILE A 134 -10.58 -1.63 -17.25
N PRO A 135 -10.41 -0.38 -16.81
CA PRO A 135 -9.15 0.10 -16.26
C PRO A 135 -8.91 -0.37 -14.81
N LEU A 136 -9.13 -1.65 -14.56
CA LEU A 136 -8.96 -2.29 -13.26
C LEU A 136 -7.79 -3.26 -13.30
N THR A 137 -7.08 -3.34 -12.18
CA THR A 137 -6.01 -4.32 -11.98
C THR A 137 -6.12 -4.86 -10.57
N PHE A 138 -6.00 -6.17 -10.44
CA PHE A 138 -5.90 -6.84 -9.15
C PHE A 138 -4.44 -7.18 -8.88
N SER A 139 -3.94 -6.91 -7.68
CA SER A 139 -2.58 -7.26 -7.30
C SER A 139 -2.53 -8.01 -5.98
N LEU A 140 -1.56 -8.92 -5.88
CA LEU A 140 -1.15 -9.59 -4.66
C LEU A 140 0.35 -9.33 -4.48
N ASP A 141 0.72 -8.77 -3.33
CA ASP A 141 2.10 -8.40 -3.04
C ASP A 141 2.54 -8.79 -1.63
N ALA A 142 3.85 -8.91 -1.49
CA ALA A 142 4.55 -8.95 -0.23
C ALA A 142 5.52 -7.75 -0.18
N LYS A 143 5.47 -7.00 0.92
CA LYS A 143 6.29 -5.82 1.14
C LYS A 143 7.20 -6.02 2.37
N PRO A 144 8.33 -6.74 2.24
CA PRO A 144 9.30 -6.79 3.31
C PRO A 144 9.86 -5.40 3.58
N PHE A 145 10.05 -5.06 4.86
CA PHE A 145 10.68 -3.80 5.24
C PHE A 145 11.54 -3.96 6.47
N PHE A 146 12.53 -3.09 6.57
CA PHE A 146 13.24 -2.83 7.80
C PHE A 146 12.93 -1.42 8.28
N GLU A 147 12.76 -1.28 9.58
CA GLU A 147 12.40 -0.04 10.24
C GLU A 147 13.43 0.24 11.33
N LEU A 148 13.91 1.48 11.34
CA LEU A 148 14.75 2.05 12.37
C LEU A 148 13.90 3.03 13.20
N PHE A 149 14.23 3.06 14.49
CA PHE A 149 13.44 3.78 15.50
C PHE A 149 12.07 3.15 15.72
N GLY A 150 11.43 3.51 16.84
CA GLY A 150 10.15 2.94 17.23
C GLY A 150 10.17 2.15 18.54
N GLN A 151 9.57 0.95 18.55
CA GLN A 151 9.33 0.14 19.75
C GLN A 151 10.60 -0.54 20.21
N THR A 152 11.36 -0.97 19.21
CA THR A 152 12.73 -1.46 19.26
C THR A 152 13.57 -0.54 18.38
N ILE A 153 14.88 -0.46 18.64
CA ILE A 153 15.81 0.33 17.82
C ILE A 153 15.76 -0.13 16.35
N PHE A 154 15.42 -1.41 16.14
CA PHE A 154 15.34 -2.09 14.87
C PHE A 154 14.13 -3.04 14.81
N ARG A 155 13.43 -3.08 13.66
CA ARG A 155 12.38 -4.04 13.37
C ARG A 155 12.50 -4.54 11.93
N LEU A 156 12.38 -5.84 11.75
CA LEU A 156 12.33 -6.49 10.43
C LEU A 156 10.99 -7.19 10.26
N ALA A 157 10.24 -6.85 9.23
CA ALA A 157 9.00 -7.52 8.86
C ALA A 157 9.15 -8.05 7.44
N LEU A 158 9.23 -9.38 7.30
CA LEU A 158 9.48 -10.02 6.01
C LEU A 158 8.20 -10.28 5.21
N PHE A 159 7.06 -10.35 5.89
CA PHE A 159 5.81 -10.86 5.31
C PHE A 159 4.66 -9.87 5.43
N ASP A 160 4.81 -8.61 5.04
CA ASP A 160 3.65 -7.72 4.90
C ASP A 160 2.90 -8.03 3.58
N ILE A 161 2.02 -9.02 3.63
CA ILE A 161 1.23 -9.46 2.48
C ILE A 161 -0.02 -8.58 2.33
N GLY A 162 -0.34 -8.19 1.08
CA GLY A 162 -1.51 -7.40 0.75
C GLY A 162 -2.12 -7.74 -0.61
N LEU A 163 -3.44 -7.55 -0.68
CA LEU A 163 -4.24 -7.54 -1.91
C LEU A 163 -4.60 -6.10 -2.25
N ALA A 164 -4.54 -5.73 -3.53
CA ALA A 164 -4.90 -4.40 -3.97
C ALA A 164 -5.80 -4.42 -5.21
N VAL A 165 -6.66 -3.41 -5.30
CA VAL A 165 -7.45 -3.11 -6.49
C VAL A 165 -7.02 -1.73 -6.99
N LYS A 166 -6.46 -1.69 -8.20
CA LYS A 166 -5.97 -0.47 -8.85
C LYS A 166 -6.94 -0.02 -9.93
N ILE A 167 -7.19 1.28 -10.00
CA ILE A 167 -7.98 1.96 -11.03
C ILE A 167 -7.05 2.85 -11.83
N HIS A 168 -6.97 2.63 -13.14
CA HIS A 168 -6.09 3.36 -14.05
C HIS A 168 -6.81 4.51 -14.76
N PHE A 169 -6.12 5.64 -14.94
CA PHE A 169 -6.63 6.81 -15.64
C PHE A 169 -5.54 7.60 -16.38
#